data_AF-A0AA35XDX1-F1
#
_entry.id   AF-A0AA35XDX1-F1
#
_cell.length_a   1.000
_cell.length_b   1.000
_cell.length_c   1.000
_cell.angle_alpha   90.00
_cell.angle_beta   90.00
_cell.angle_gamma   90.00
#
_symmetry.space_group_name_H-M   'P 1'
#
loop_
_entity.id
_entity.type
_entity.pdbx_description
1 polymer ?
#
loop_
_entity_poly.entity_id
_entity_poly.type
_entity_poly.pdbx_seq_one_letter_code
_entity_poly.pdbx_strand_id
1 'polypeptide(L)'
;MFPWGWGEIQGIANRTDFDLKAHSERSGHSLTYFDQAENRRFTPYVVEPAAGVDRAVMTFLVDAYTEEEAPTASGGTQKRVVLKLHPAIAPVKVSVLPLSRNERLVPLAREVYDTVRRSGAVDGFVQYDDAQSIGRRYRRQDEIGTPLCITVDFDSLDDNAVTIRDRDTMEQARIPIASLEVELGARLQV
;
A
#
# COMPACT_ATOMS: atom_id res chain seq x y z
N MET A 1 8.13 13.97 -11.49
CA MET A 1 8.48 15.36 -11.10
C MET A 1 7.24 15.95 -10.45
N PHE A 2 7.35 16.80 -9.41
CA PHE A 2 6.15 17.34 -8.75
C PHE A 2 5.41 18.33 -9.66
N PRO A 3 4.14 18.67 -9.38
CA PRO A 3 3.39 19.68 -10.14
C PRO A 3 4.06 21.05 -10.19
N TRP A 4 4.90 21.37 -9.21
CA TRP A 4 5.69 22.61 -9.15
C TRP A 4 7.14 22.45 -9.65
N GLY A 5 7.52 21.28 -10.17
CA GLY A 5 8.85 21.02 -10.71
C GLY A 5 9.74 20.15 -9.81
N TRP A 6 11.05 20.42 -9.83
CA TRP A 6 12.03 19.64 -9.08
C TRP A 6 11.87 19.83 -7.57
N GLY A 7 11.94 18.73 -6.83
CA GLY A 7 11.99 18.72 -5.37
C GLY A 7 12.95 17.63 -4.92
N GLU A 8 13.85 17.98 -3.99
CA GLU A 8 14.81 17.03 -3.44
C GLU A 8 14.09 15.96 -2.61
N ILE A 9 14.31 14.68 -2.92
CA ILE A 9 13.77 13.55 -2.14
C ILE A 9 14.84 12.86 -1.27
N GLN A 10 16.10 12.93 -1.71
CA GLN A 10 17.24 12.32 -1.02
C GLN A 10 18.50 13.16 -1.30
N GLY A 11 19.23 13.48 -0.24
CA GLY A 11 20.60 13.99 -0.31
C GLY A 11 21.60 12.86 -0.10
N ILE A 12 22.74 12.93 -0.77
CA ILE A 12 23.89 12.06 -0.50
C ILE A 12 25.09 12.96 -0.25
N ALA A 13 25.61 12.92 0.97
CA ALA A 13 26.78 13.67 1.36
C ALA A 13 27.98 12.74 1.61
N ASN A 14 29.15 13.11 1.10
CA ASN A 14 30.41 12.56 1.60
C ASN A 14 30.96 13.55 2.63
N ARG A 15 30.79 13.20 3.91
CA ARG A 15 31.21 14.03 5.04
C ARG A 15 32.66 13.79 5.44
N THR A 16 33.32 12.81 4.79
CA THR A 16 34.68 12.37 5.15
C THR A 16 34.75 12.12 6.66
N ASP A 17 35.78 12.60 7.34
CA ASP A 17 35.96 12.42 8.79
C ASP A 17 35.58 13.66 9.63
N PHE A 18 34.90 14.65 9.05
CA PHE A 18 34.63 15.95 9.67
C PHE A 18 33.93 15.83 11.03
N ASP A 19 32.76 15.18 11.09
CA ASP A 19 31.96 15.11 12.33
C ASP A 19 32.66 14.29 13.40
N LEU A 20 33.28 13.18 13.00
CA LEU A 20 33.95 12.29 13.93
C LEU A 20 35.15 12.98 14.59
N LYS A 21 35.91 13.78 13.83
CA LYS A 21 36.98 14.62 14.39
C LYS A 21 36.44 15.68 15.33
N ALA A 22 35.43 16.44 14.90
CA ALA A 22 34.83 17.49 15.72
C ALA A 22 34.26 16.95 17.04
N HIS A 23 33.53 15.82 17.00
CA HIS A 23 33.01 15.16 18.19
C HIS A 23 34.13 14.60 19.07
N SER A 24 35.19 14.02 18.49
CA SER A 24 36.33 13.51 19.27
C SER A 24 37.03 14.62 20.04
N GLU A 25 37.27 15.77 19.40
CA GLU A 25 37.91 16.94 20.02
C GLU A 25 37.09 17.54 21.16
N ARG A 26 35.76 17.63 20.99
CA ARG A 26 34.87 18.24 22.00
C ARG A 26 34.54 17.29 23.15
N SER A 27 34.43 16.00 22.89
CA SER A 27 34.08 14.99 23.91
C SER A 27 35.29 14.42 24.64
N GLY A 28 36.50 14.58 24.09
CA GLY A 28 37.73 13.93 24.60
C GLY A 28 37.78 12.41 24.36
N HIS A 29 36.78 11.83 23.69
CA HIS A 29 36.71 10.40 23.39
C HIS A 29 37.13 10.13 21.95
N SER A 30 38.00 9.13 21.73
CA SER A 30 38.46 8.79 20.39
C SER A 30 37.39 8.00 19.60
N LEU A 31 36.92 8.56 18.50
CA LEU A 31 36.03 7.89 17.53
C LEU A 31 36.83 7.29 16.35
N THR A 32 37.93 6.60 16.67
CA THR A 32 38.79 5.94 15.65
C THR A 32 38.50 4.44 15.56
N TYR A 33 38.65 3.90 14.36
CA TYR A 33 38.58 2.45 14.10
C TYR A 33 40.00 1.88 14.00
N PHE A 34 40.21 0.69 14.58
CA PHE A 34 41.45 -0.08 14.41
C PHE A 34 41.21 -1.21 13.41
N ASP A 35 41.85 -1.10 12.26
CA ASP A 35 41.86 -2.14 11.24
C ASP A 35 42.97 -3.15 11.57
N GLN A 36 42.57 -4.38 11.88
CA GLN A 36 43.51 -5.45 12.23
C GLN A 36 44.27 -5.99 11.02
N ALA A 37 43.64 -6.01 9.84
CA ALA A 37 44.26 -6.53 8.63
C ALA A 37 45.40 -5.61 8.17
N GLU A 38 45.15 -4.30 8.24
CA GLU A 38 46.13 -3.26 7.89
C GLU A 38 46.97 -2.79 9.09
N ASN A 39 46.73 -3.33 10.28
CA ASN A 39 47.36 -2.98 11.55
C ASN A 39 47.46 -1.45 11.79
N ARG A 40 46.38 -0.70 11.51
CA ARG A 40 46.38 0.77 11.58
C ARG A 40 45.12 1.33 12.20
N ARG A 41 45.25 2.48 12.86
CA ARG A 41 44.10 3.28 13.33
C ARG A 41 43.80 4.42 12.35
N PHE A 42 42.52 4.67 12.10
CA PHE A 42 42.09 5.82 11.32
C PHE A 42 40.71 6.31 11.78
N THR A 43 40.39 7.57 11.45
CA THR A 43 39.02 8.08 11.58
C THR A 43 38.26 7.75 10.30
N PRO A 44 37.17 6.97 10.37
CA PRO A 44 36.48 6.53 9.17
C PRO A 44 35.81 7.69 8.44
N TYR A 45 35.66 7.54 7.13
CA TYR A 45 34.87 8.47 6.33
C TYR A 45 33.39 8.11 6.41
N VAL A 46 32.56 9.13 6.56
CA VAL A 46 31.11 9.02 6.67
C VAL A 46 30.48 9.41 5.34
N VAL A 47 29.79 8.46 4.71
CA VAL A 47 28.87 8.73 3.60
C VAL A 47 27.46 8.71 4.17
N GLU A 48 26.73 9.79 3.98
CA GLU A 48 25.41 10.03 4.58
C GLU A 48 24.35 10.12 3.47
N PRO A 49 23.63 9.02 3.19
CA PRO A 49 22.37 9.09 2.46
C PRO A 49 21.25 9.53 3.41
N ALA A 50 20.67 10.69 3.14
CA ALA A 50 19.56 11.24 3.92
C ALA A 50 18.31 11.33 3.05
N ALA A 51 17.30 10.50 3.35
CA ALA A 51 16.01 10.51 2.67
C ALA A 51 14.90 10.92 3.65
N GLY A 52 14.07 11.88 3.24
CA GLY A 52 12.94 12.34 4.04
C GLY A 52 11.71 11.46 3.84
N VAL A 53 11.28 10.73 4.87
CA VAL A 53 10.09 9.86 4.79
C VAL A 53 8.84 10.64 4.40
N ASP A 54 8.65 11.85 4.96
CA ASP A 54 7.49 12.71 4.64
C ASP A 54 7.47 13.11 3.16
N ARG A 55 8.65 13.40 2.59
CA ARG A 55 8.78 13.71 1.16
C ARG A 55 8.53 12.49 0.29
N ALA A 56 8.95 11.30 0.72
CA ALA A 56 8.66 10.06 0.02
C ALA A 56 7.14 9.80 -0.01
N VAL A 57 6.45 9.94 1.13
CA VAL A 57 4.98 9.81 1.19
C VAL A 57 4.29 10.80 0.25
N MET A 58 4.66 12.08 0.30
CA MET A 58 4.12 13.09 -0.62
C MET A 58 4.38 12.73 -2.09
N THR A 59 5.58 12.24 -2.39
CA THR A 59 5.95 11.82 -3.75
C THR A 59 5.03 10.71 -4.24
N PHE A 60 4.81 9.67 -3.45
CA PHE A 60 3.94 8.55 -3.81
C PHE A 60 2.48 8.98 -3.98
N LEU A 61 1.98 9.87 -3.12
CA LEU A 61 0.61 10.40 -3.25
C LEU A 61 0.43 11.21 -4.54
N VAL A 62 1.39 12.07 -4.85
CA VAL A 62 1.37 12.90 -6.06
C VAL A 62 1.48 12.04 -7.33
N ASP A 63 2.37 11.04 -7.32
CA ASP A 63 2.58 10.13 -8.45
C ASP A 63 1.37 9.22 -8.70
N ALA A 64 0.75 8.71 -7.63
CA ALA A 64 -0.40 7.84 -7.71
C ALA A 64 -1.71 8.56 -8.08
N TYR A 65 -1.81 9.87 -7.84
CA TYR A 65 -3.04 10.63 -8.07
C TYR A 65 -3.43 10.65 -9.55
N THR A 66 -4.57 10.03 -9.86
CA THR A 66 -5.11 9.95 -11.21
C THR A 66 -6.57 10.36 -11.22
N GLU A 67 -6.93 11.18 -12.21
CA GLU A 67 -8.32 11.50 -12.56
C GLU A 67 -8.64 10.87 -13.92
N GLU A 68 -9.65 10.02 -13.99
CA GLU A 68 -10.01 9.30 -15.22
C GLU A 68 -11.53 9.20 -15.41
N GLU A 69 -12.00 9.07 -16.65
CA GLU A 69 -13.42 8.82 -16.94
C GLU A 69 -13.72 7.33 -16.78
N ALA A 70 -14.68 7.00 -15.92
CA ALA A 70 -15.07 5.62 -15.64
C ALA A 70 -16.55 5.39 -16.01
N PRO A 71 -16.91 4.21 -16.54
CA PRO A 71 -18.29 3.90 -16.90
C PRO A 71 -19.21 3.88 -15.67
N THR A 72 -20.46 4.30 -15.86
CA THR A 72 -21.52 4.24 -14.84
C THR A 72 -22.51 3.12 -15.14
N ALA A 73 -23.15 2.59 -14.09
CA ALA A 73 -24.15 1.54 -14.23
C ALA A 73 -25.40 1.97 -15.01
N SER A 74 -25.66 3.28 -15.13
CA SER A 74 -26.81 3.86 -15.82
C SER A 74 -26.56 4.16 -17.31
N GLY A 75 -25.37 3.82 -17.84
CA GLY A 75 -24.96 4.19 -19.20
C GLY A 75 -24.44 5.63 -19.24
N GLY A 76 -23.12 5.77 -19.38
CA GLY A 76 -22.42 7.06 -19.40
C GLY A 76 -21.05 6.95 -18.74
N THR A 77 -20.29 8.03 -18.71
CA THR A 77 -19.03 8.12 -17.96
C THR A 77 -19.16 9.11 -16.81
N GLN A 78 -18.37 8.88 -15.77
CA GLN A 78 -18.21 9.80 -14.66
C GLN A 78 -16.74 9.85 -14.28
N LYS A 79 -16.26 11.07 -14.01
CA LYS A 79 -14.94 11.32 -13.43
C LYS A 79 -14.73 10.49 -12.15
N ARG A 80 -13.64 9.74 -12.13
CA ARG A 80 -13.10 8.94 -11.03
C ARG A 80 -11.82 9.59 -10.54
N VAL A 81 -11.68 9.74 -9.23
CA VAL A 81 -10.39 9.97 -8.59
C VAL A 81 -9.91 8.64 -8.05
N VAL A 82 -8.66 8.27 -8.35
CA VAL A 82 -8.05 7.04 -7.88
C VAL A 82 -6.59 7.30 -7.52
N LEU A 83 -6.15 6.73 -6.40
CA LEU A 83 -4.73 6.65 -6.06
C LEU A 83 -4.19 5.31 -6.57
N LYS A 84 -3.44 5.31 -7.67
CA LYS A 84 -2.79 4.11 -8.23
C LYS A 84 -1.54 3.72 -7.45
N LEU A 85 -1.65 3.62 -6.12
CA LEU A 85 -0.56 3.22 -5.24
C LEU A 85 -0.10 1.80 -5.59
N HIS A 86 1.21 1.58 -5.62
CA HIS A 86 1.75 0.25 -5.78
C HIS A 86 1.23 -0.68 -4.66
N PRO A 87 0.84 -1.95 -4.94
CA PRO A 87 0.28 -2.85 -3.94
C PRO A 87 1.13 -2.96 -2.68
N ALA A 88 2.47 -2.97 -2.80
CA ALA A 88 3.39 -3.02 -1.66
C ALA A 88 3.22 -1.85 -0.65
N ILE A 89 2.84 -0.65 -1.10
CA ILE A 89 2.73 0.55 -0.26
C ILE A 89 1.30 1.01 0.00
N ALA A 90 0.30 0.37 -0.63
CA ALA A 90 -1.09 0.69 -0.37
C ALA A 90 -1.45 0.49 1.12
N PRO A 91 -2.11 1.45 1.78
CA PRO A 91 -2.40 1.38 3.22
C PRO A 91 -3.45 0.32 3.56
N VAL A 92 -4.31 0.00 2.61
CA VAL A 92 -5.27 -1.12 2.65
C VAL A 92 -5.00 -1.95 1.41
N LYS A 93 -4.75 -3.25 1.56
CA LYS A 93 -4.50 -4.16 0.42
C LYS A 93 -5.80 -4.69 -0.16
N VAL A 94 -6.74 -5.02 0.74
CA VAL A 94 -8.03 -5.61 0.39
C VAL A 94 -9.15 -4.97 1.20
N SER A 95 -10.29 -4.70 0.57
CA SER A 95 -11.52 -4.31 1.26
C SER A 95 -12.62 -5.33 1.04
N VAL A 96 -13.25 -5.83 2.12
CA VAL A 96 -14.35 -6.79 2.07
C VAL A 96 -15.68 -6.06 2.20
N LEU A 97 -16.54 -6.23 1.20
CA LEU A 97 -17.73 -5.42 0.96
C LEU A 97 -18.96 -6.33 0.78
N PRO A 98 -19.84 -6.51 1.78
CA PRO A 98 -21.10 -7.21 1.57
C PRO A 98 -22.01 -6.42 0.63
N LEU A 99 -22.68 -7.03 -0.35
CA LEU A 99 -23.58 -6.35 -1.28
C LEU A 99 -24.63 -5.47 -0.56
N SER A 100 -25.14 -5.94 0.59
CA SER A 100 -26.04 -5.17 1.46
C SER A 100 -25.85 -5.54 2.94
N ARG A 101 -26.47 -4.79 3.86
CA ARG A 101 -26.47 -5.10 5.30
C ARG A 101 -27.50 -6.17 5.69
N ASN A 102 -27.81 -7.09 4.78
CA ASN A 102 -28.79 -8.14 5.04
C ASN A 102 -28.24 -9.14 6.08
N GLU A 103 -29.07 -9.50 7.06
CA GLU A 103 -28.70 -10.41 8.15
C GLU A 103 -28.23 -11.79 7.68
N ARG A 104 -28.65 -12.24 6.50
CA ARG A 104 -28.16 -13.49 5.89
C ARG A 104 -26.76 -13.37 5.31
N LEU A 105 -26.35 -12.16 4.90
CA LEU A 105 -25.13 -11.91 4.14
C LEU A 105 -23.97 -11.48 5.05
N VAL A 106 -24.27 -10.67 6.07
CA VAL A 106 -23.28 -10.11 7.00
C VAL A 106 -22.42 -11.19 7.68
N PRO A 107 -22.96 -12.33 8.15
CA PRO A 107 -22.14 -13.38 8.76
C PRO A 107 -21.06 -13.92 7.81
N LEU A 108 -21.42 -14.26 6.57
CA LEU A 108 -20.47 -14.75 5.57
C LEU A 108 -19.42 -13.67 5.22
N ALA A 109 -19.84 -12.42 5.08
CA ALA A 109 -18.91 -11.33 4.79
C ALA A 109 -17.90 -11.08 5.93
N ARG A 110 -18.32 -11.26 7.18
CA ARG A 110 -17.43 -11.21 8.35
C ARG A 110 -16.46 -12.38 8.37
N GLU A 111 -16.93 -13.58 8.05
CA GLU A 111 -16.07 -14.77 7.95
C GLU A 111 -15.00 -14.60 6.86
N VAL A 112 -15.38 -14.10 5.67
CA VAL A 112 -14.45 -13.80 4.58
C VAL A 112 -13.45 -12.73 5.02
N TYR A 113 -13.91 -11.66 5.70
CA TYR A 113 -13.03 -10.64 6.25
C TYR A 113 -12.00 -11.22 7.23
N ASP A 114 -12.43 -12.02 8.19
CA ASP A 114 -11.52 -12.62 9.19
C ASP A 114 -10.56 -13.65 8.57
N THR A 115 -10.98 -14.33 7.50
CA THR A 115 -10.13 -15.23 6.72
C THR A 115 -9.04 -14.46 5.99
N VAL A 116 -9.43 -13.43 5.23
CA VAL A 116 -8.49 -12.60 4.46
C VAL A 116 -7.55 -11.84 5.39
N ARG A 117 -8.06 -11.29 6.50
CA ARG A 117 -7.25 -10.59 7.50
C ARG A 117 -6.17 -11.47 8.13
N ARG A 118 -6.44 -12.77 8.30
CA ARG A 118 -5.48 -13.74 8.85
C ARG A 118 -4.55 -14.34 7.79
N SER A 119 -4.83 -14.14 6.50
CA SER A 119 -3.99 -14.66 5.42
C SER A 119 -2.62 -13.99 5.42
N GLY A 120 -1.59 -14.77 5.04
CA GLY A 120 -0.25 -14.24 4.86
C GLY A 120 -0.09 -13.35 3.61
N ALA A 121 -1.11 -13.30 2.75
CA ALA A 121 -1.08 -12.54 1.50
C ALA A 121 -1.23 -11.03 1.68
N VAL A 122 -1.78 -10.57 2.82
CA VAL A 122 -2.16 -9.15 3.03
C VAL A 122 -1.67 -8.58 4.36
N ASP A 123 -0.97 -9.36 5.19
CA ASP A 123 -0.40 -8.96 6.49
C ASP A 123 -1.37 -8.17 7.40
N GLY A 124 -2.66 -8.52 7.36
CA GLY A 124 -3.71 -7.86 8.16
C GLY A 124 -4.17 -6.48 7.69
N PHE A 125 -3.65 -5.96 6.57
CA PHE A 125 -4.04 -4.67 5.96
C PHE A 125 -5.35 -4.80 5.18
N VAL A 126 -6.44 -5.06 5.91
CA VAL A 126 -7.77 -5.33 5.37
C VAL A 126 -8.81 -4.43 6.01
N GLN A 127 -9.71 -3.88 5.19
CA GLN A 127 -10.86 -3.11 5.65
C GLN A 127 -12.16 -3.91 5.46
N TYR A 128 -13.13 -3.71 6.34
CA TYR A 128 -14.52 -4.14 6.14
C TYR A 128 -15.40 -2.91 6.01
N ASP A 129 -16.30 -2.89 5.04
CA ASP A 129 -17.22 -1.77 4.83
C ASP A 129 -18.55 -2.22 4.26
N ASP A 130 -19.62 -2.00 5.02
CA ASP A 130 -21.00 -2.29 4.65
C ASP A 130 -21.87 -1.02 4.50
N ALA A 131 -21.26 0.17 4.54
CA ALA A 131 -21.97 1.43 4.51
C ALA A 131 -22.29 1.87 3.09
N GLN A 132 -23.53 2.31 2.87
CA GLN A 132 -24.02 2.81 1.59
C GLN A 132 -23.96 1.77 0.45
N SER A 133 -24.26 2.19 -0.77
CA SER A 133 -24.26 1.31 -1.94
C SER A 133 -22.87 0.79 -2.26
N ILE A 134 -22.81 -0.40 -2.90
CA ILE A 134 -21.55 -1.03 -3.30
C ILE A 134 -20.70 -0.13 -4.20
N GLY A 135 -21.33 0.59 -5.12
CA GLY A 135 -20.65 1.54 -6.00
C GLY A 135 -19.94 2.65 -5.23
N ARG A 136 -20.57 3.22 -4.18
CA ARG A 136 -19.93 4.23 -3.34
C ARG A 136 -18.79 3.68 -2.49
N ARG A 137 -18.87 2.40 -2.12
CA ARG A 137 -17.78 1.70 -1.42
C ARG A 137 -16.58 1.50 -2.32
N TYR A 138 -16.78 1.02 -3.55
CA TYR A 138 -15.71 0.93 -4.54
C TYR A 138 -15.03 2.29 -4.77
N ARG A 139 -15.81 3.38 -4.93
CA ARG A 139 -15.22 4.72 -5.11
C ARG A 139 -14.34 5.16 -3.93
N ARG A 140 -14.79 4.94 -2.70
CA ARG A 140 -13.97 5.25 -1.50
C ARG A 140 -12.68 4.44 -1.46
N GLN A 141 -12.74 3.17 -1.86
CA GLN A 141 -11.56 2.30 -1.91
C GLN A 141 -10.61 2.70 -3.04
N ASP A 142 -11.14 3.12 -4.19
CA ASP A 142 -10.36 3.68 -5.29
C ASP A 142 -9.63 4.97 -4.86
N GLU A 143 -10.33 5.88 -4.15
CA GLU A 143 -9.80 7.16 -3.66
C GLU A 143 -8.66 7.00 -2.65
N ILE A 144 -8.65 5.92 -1.85
CA ILE A 144 -7.55 5.63 -0.90
C ILE A 144 -6.50 4.65 -1.46
N GLY A 145 -6.70 4.21 -2.70
CA GLY A 145 -5.76 3.38 -3.46
C GLY A 145 -5.73 1.91 -3.08
N THR A 146 -6.81 1.37 -2.51
CA THR A 146 -6.93 -0.06 -2.20
C THR A 146 -6.88 -0.89 -3.49
N PRO A 147 -5.88 -1.80 -3.67
CA PRO A 147 -5.71 -2.55 -4.90
C PRO A 147 -6.89 -3.48 -5.24
N LEU A 148 -7.43 -4.19 -4.24
CA LEU A 148 -8.46 -5.20 -4.46
C LEU A 148 -9.67 -4.98 -3.55
N CYS A 149 -10.87 -5.19 -4.10
CA CYS A 149 -12.09 -5.24 -3.31
C CYS A 149 -12.75 -6.61 -3.48
N ILE A 150 -13.16 -7.24 -2.38
CA ILE A 150 -13.89 -8.50 -2.37
C ILE A 150 -15.35 -8.19 -2.07
N THR A 151 -16.25 -8.52 -2.99
CA THR A 151 -17.68 -8.41 -2.79
C THR A 151 -18.28 -9.76 -2.45
N VAL A 152 -19.06 -9.79 -1.37
CA VAL A 152 -19.87 -10.94 -0.97
C VAL A 152 -21.32 -10.63 -1.33
N ASP A 153 -21.93 -11.43 -2.20
CA ASP A 153 -23.30 -11.24 -2.69
C ASP A 153 -24.21 -12.42 -2.29
N PHE A 154 -25.49 -12.35 -2.64
CA PHE A 154 -26.43 -13.40 -2.24
C PHE A 154 -26.08 -14.76 -2.85
N ASP A 155 -25.53 -14.77 -4.06
CA ASP A 155 -25.08 -16.00 -4.72
C ASP A 155 -23.93 -16.65 -3.95
N SER A 156 -23.11 -15.87 -3.21
CA SER A 156 -22.05 -16.38 -2.34
C SER A 156 -22.57 -17.34 -1.26
N LEU A 157 -23.83 -17.22 -0.85
CA LEU A 157 -24.45 -18.12 0.13
C LEU A 157 -24.71 -19.51 -0.43
N ASP A 158 -24.82 -19.62 -1.76
CA ASP A 158 -25.15 -20.87 -2.46
C ASP A 158 -23.92 -21.49 -3.13
N ASP A 159 -23.06 -20.67 -3.75
CA ASP A 159 -21.90 -21.14 -4.55
C ASP A 159 -20.55 -21.12 -3.79
N ASN A 160 -20.52 -20.58 -2.57
CA ASN A 160 -19.32 -20.41 -1.75
C ASN A 160 -18.16 -19.70 -2.50
N ALA A 161 -18.50 -18.75 -3.35
CA ALA A 161 -17.57 -17.91 -4.09
C ALA A 161 -17.81 -16.42 -3.81
N VAL A 162 -16.82 -15.60 -4.08
CA VAL A 162 -16.87 -14.14 -3.91
C VAL A 162 -16.31 -13.47 -5.16
N THR A 163 -16.62 -12.19 -5.34
CA THR A 163 -16.17 -11.44 -6.50
C THR A 163 -15.00 -10.54 -6.12
N ILE A 164 -13.83 -10.76 -6.71
CA ILE A 164 -12.68 -9.86 -6.59
C ILE A 164 -12.77 -8.81 -7.70
N ARG A 165 -12.72 -7.54 -7.32
CA ARG A 165 -12.59 -6.40 -8.22
C ARG A 165 -11.18 -5.81 -8.12
N ASP A 166 -10.55 -5.63 -9.28
CA ASP A 166 -9.27 -4.93 -9.42
C ASP A 166 -9.46 -3.42 -9.51
N ARG A 167 -8.61 -2.64 -8.84
CA ARG A 167 -8.68 -1.17 -8.83
C ARG A 167 -8.37 -0.58 -10.20
N ASP A 168 -7.29 -1.01 -10.84
CA ASP A 168 -6.76 -0.31 -12.01
C ASP A 168 -7.56 -0.60 -13.28
N THR A 169 -7.95 -1.87 -13.45
CA THR A 169 -8.71 -2.36 -14.61
C THR A 169 -10.23 -2.28 -14.41
N MET A 170 -10.68 -2.21 -13.15
CA MET A 170 -12.09 -2.34 -12.76
C MET A 170 -12.72 -3.69 -13.10
N GLU A 171 -11.92 -4.67 -13.56
CA GLU A 171 -12.39 -6.01 -13.88
C GLU A 171 -12.83 -6.76 -12.62
N GLN A 172 -13.80 -7.65 -12.81
CA GLN A 172 -14.39 -8.45 -11.74
C GLN A 172 -14.22 -9.93 -12.07
N ALA A 173 -13.74 -10.72 -11.10
CA ALA A 173 -13.56 -12.15 -11.22
C ALA A 173 -14.27 -12.87 -10.07
N ARG A 174 -15.08 -13.88 -10.39
CA ARG A 174 -15.74 -14.75 -9.40
C ARG A 174 -14.77 -15.86 -8.99
N ILE A 175 -14.41 -15.91 -7.71
CA ILE A 175 -13.37 -16.79 -7.17
C ILE A 175 -13.94 -17.59 -5.98
N PRO A 176 -13.73 -18.91 -5.93
CA PRO A 176 -14.10 -19.72 -4.76
C PRO A 176 -13.43 -19.19 -3.48
N ILE A 177 -14.16 -19.14 -2.36
CA ILE A 177 -13.63 -18.63 -1.08
C ILE A 177 -12.36 -19.42 -0.66
N ALA A 178 -12.35 -20.73 -0.92
CA ALA A 178 -11.21 -21.60 -0.63
C ALA A 178 -9.91 -21.24 -1.37
N SER A 179 -10.00 -20.50 -2.48
CA SER A 179 -8.83 -20.09 -3.30
C SER A 179 -8.38 -18.65 -3.01
N LEU A 180 -9.04 -17.93 -2.09
CA LEU A 180 -8.80 -16.51 -1.86
C LEU A 180 -7.34 -16.19 -1.50
N GLU A 181 -6.73 -16.93 -0.58
CA GLU A 181 -5.36 -16.61 -0.15
C GLU A 181 -4.35 -16.71 -1.30
N VAL A 182 -4.47 -17.75 -2.13
CA VAL A 182 -3.61 -17.95 -3.31
C VAL A 182 -3.84 -16.84 -4.33
N GLU A 183 -5.10 -16.53 -4.62
CA GLU A 183 -5.46 -15.53 -5.61
C GLU A 183 -5.04 -14.11 -5.19
N LEU A 184 -5.19 -13.78 -3.90
CA LEU A 184 -4.72 -12.51 -3.34
C LEU A 184 -3.20 -12.42 -3.41
N GLY A 185 -2.48 -13.49 -3.05
CA GLY A 185 -1.02 -13.52 -3.15
C GLY A 185 -0.55 -13.28 -4.58
N ALA A 186 -1.14 -13.97 -5.57
CA ALA A 186 -0.79 -13.81 -6.97
C ALA A 186 -1.06 -12.38 -7.50
N ARG A 187 -2.18 -11.77 -7.10
CA ARG A 187 -2.57 -10.43 -7.55
C ARG A 187 -1.83 -9.28 -6.86
N LEU A 188 -1.29 -9.52 -5.66
CA LEU A 188 -0.61 -8.48 -4.86
C LEU A 188 0.93 -8.53 -4.94
N GLN A 189 1.52 -9.58 -5.52
CA GLN A 189 2.97 -9.75 -5.70
C GLN A 189 3.59 -8.95 -6.87
N VAL A 190 2.95 -7.85 -7.28
CA VAL A 190 3.49 -6.94 -8.31
C VAL A 190 4.75 -6.25 -7.79
#